data_AF-B7PRB3-F1
#
_entry.id   AF-B7PRB3-F1
#
_cell.length_a   1.000
_cell.length_b   1.000
_cell.length_c   1.000
_cell.angle_alpha   90.00
_cell.angle_beta   90.00
_cell.angle_gamma   90.00
#
_symmetry.space_group_name_H-M   'P 1'
#
loop_
_entity.id
_entity.type
_entity.pdbx_description
1 polymer ?
#
loop_
_entity_poly.entity_id
_entity_poly.type
_entity_poly.pdbx_seq_one_letter_code
_entity_poly.pdbx_strand_id
1 'polypeptide(L)'
;MAARLLDVGEGDPVPDKNLTNLWEARALLHKVYVTNGKRFKDLVQLRNKTTQARRYAKRLARSRCFDHCATFDERTGTRKLWYTHRSLIGKTKTPNTARNIRLVTDQMSEQFQETAANAFFSQPAIRPYPSLYELQTPGNSKCDAPFTMQELTLALDSMNECSAPAYTYS
;
A
#
# COMPACT_ATOMS: atom_id res chain seq x y z
N MET A 1 -8.02 -2.22 25.87
CA MET A 1 -7.78 -2.27 24.42
C MET A 1 -7.78 -3.73 24.00
N ALA A 2 -8.83 -4.17 23.32
CA ALA A 2 -8.96 -5.56 22.88
C ALA A 2 -8.03 -5.81 21.68
N ALA A 3 -7.02 -6.66 21.86
CA ALA A 3 -6.22 -7.16 20.76
C ALA A 3 -7.13 -8.03 19.89
N ARG A 4 -7.33 -7.68 18.62
CA ARG A 4 -8.01 -8.56 17.67
C ARG A 4 -7.18 -9.84 17.55
N LEU A 5 -7.79 -10.97 17.89
CA LEU A 5 -7.25 -12.28 17.58
C LEU A 5 -7.30 -12.42 16.05
N LEU A 6 -6.14 -12.31 15.42
CA LEU A 6 -5.99 -12.74 14.03
C LEU A 6 -6.06 -14.26 14.05
N ASP A 7 -7.08 -14.84 13.41
CA ASP A 7 -7.09 -16.27 13.10
C ASP A 7 -5.99 -16.54 12.10
N VAL A 8 -4.96 -17.25 12.53
CA VAL A 8 -3.81 -17.64 11.71
C VAL A 8 -3.98 -19.13 11.42
N GLY A 9 -4.01 -19.49 10.14
CA GLY A 9 -4.10 -20.88 9.71
C GLY A 9 -2.87 -21.69 10.17
N GLU A 10 -3.04 -23.01 10.31
CA GLU A 10 -2.09 -23.92 10.98
C GLU A 10 -0.70 -24.05 10.31
N GLY A 11 -0.45 -23.34 9.21
CA GLY A 11 0.85 -23.28 8.51
C GLY A 11 1.40 -21.88 8.27
N ASP A 12 0.71 -20.83 8.70
CA ASP A 12 1.12 -19.45 8.44
C ASP A 12 2.06 -18.90 9.53
N PRO A 13 3.06 -18.07 9.17
CA PRO A 13 3.92 -17.45 10.15
C PRO A 13 3.11 -16.55 11.08
N VAL A 14 3.13 -16.86 12.38
CA VAL A 14 2.40 -16.11 13.40
C VAL A 14 2.81 -14.63 13.34
N PRO A 15 1.86 -13.70 13.08
CA PRO A 15 2.15 -12.29 13.01
C PRO A 15 2.55 -11.78 14.40
N ASP A 16 3.56 -10.91 14.44
CA ASP A 16 4.01 -10.31 15.69
C ASP A 16 2.92 -9.37 16.24
N LYS A 17 2.30 -9.80 17.34
CA LYS A 17 1.21 -9.10 18.05
C LYS A 17 1.58 -7.65 18.41
N ASN A 18 2.85 -7.38 18.73
CA ASN A 18 3.28 -6.02 19.08
C ASN A 18 3.31 -5.12 17.85
N LEU A 19 3.77 -5.66 16.72
CA LEU A 19 3.84 -4.90 15.48
C LEU A 19 2.44 -4.59 14.95
N THR A 20 1.52 -5.57 15.00
CA THR A 20 0.11 -5.37 14.60
C THR A 20 -0.56 -4.31 15.47
N ASN A 21 -0.41 -4.39 16.79
CA ASN A 21 -0.93 -3.39 17.73
C ASN A 21 -0.40 -1.97 17.45
N LEU A 22 0.89 -1.83 17.10
CA LEU A 22 1.47 -0.53 16.76
C LEU A 22 0.90 0.05 15.47
N TRP A 23 0.64 -0.79 14.46
CA TRP A 23 0.03 -0.38 13.20
C TRP A 23 -1.45 -0.04 13.36
N GLU A 24 -2.19 -0.80 14.17
CA GLU A 24 -3.58 -0.49 14.51
C GLU A 24 -3.67 0.84 15.27
N ALA A 25 -2.82 1.07 16.27
CA ALA A 25 -2.76 2.33 16.99
C ALA A 25 -2.44 3.52 16.07
N ARG A 26 -1.54 3.33 15.10
CA ARG A 26 -1.26 4.35 14.07
C ARG A 26 -2.49 4.60 13.19
N ALA A 27 -3.21 3.56 12.78
CA ALA A 27 -4.41 3.70 11.96
C ALA A 27 -5.53 4.46 12.69
N LEU A 28 -5.72 4.20 13.99
CA LEU A 28 -6.66 4.94 14.83
C LEU A 28 -6.27 6.42 14.94
N LEU A 29 -5.00 6.72 15.21
CA LEU A 29 -4.51 8.10 15.25
C LEU A 29 -4.64 8.82 13.90
N HIS A 30 -4.48 8.08 12.79
CA HIS A 30 -4.68 8.65 11.47
C HIS A 30 -6.14 9.05 11.24
N LYS A 31 -7.10 8.22 11.69
CA LYS A 31 -8.52 8.58 11.64
C LYS A 31 -8.78 9.84 12.46
N VAL A 32 -8.28 9.90 13.70
CA VAL A 32 -8.42 11.07 14.57
C VAL A 32 -7.79 12.33 13.95
N TYR A 33 -6.61 12.22 13.34
CA TYR A 33 -5.96 13.33 12.63
C TYR A 33 -6.81 13.87 11.47
N VAL A 34 -7.47 12.98 10.71
CA VAL A 34 -8.36 13.38 9.61
C VAL A 34 -9.65 14.02 10.15
N THR A 35 -10.27 13.45 11.19
CA THR A 35 -11.53 13.96 11.75
C THR A 35 -11.37 15.28 12.49
N ASN A 36 -10.23 15.51 13.15
CA ASN A 36 -9.98 16.71 13.96
C ASN A 36 -9.46 17.91 13.15
N GLY A 37 -9.52 17.87 11.81
CA GLY A 37 -9.03 18.97 10.97
C GLY A 37 -7.50 19.08 10.93
N LYS A 38 -6.78 17.95 11.04
CA LYS A 38 -5.33 17.85 10.82
C LYS A 38 -4.46 18.66 11.80
N ARG A 39 -4.75 18.55 13.10
CA ARG A 39 -3.99 19.26 14.15
C ARG A 39 -2.55 18.76 14.23
N PHE A 40 -1.63 19.68 14.52
CA PHE A 40 -0.19 19.37 14.65
C PHE A 40 0.11 18.34 15.77
N LYS A 41 -0.60 18.43 16.90
CA LYS A 41 -0.42 17.48 18.01
C LYS A 41 -0.69 16.02 17.58
N ASP A 42 -1.75 15.82 16.79
CA ASP A 42 -2.14 14.49 16.30
C ASP A 42 -1.11 13.97 15.27
N LEU A 43 -0.54 14.86 14.44
CA LEU A 43 0.56 14.54 13.53
C LEU A 43 1.80 14.05 14.30
N VAL A 44 2.17 14.72 15.39
CA VAL A 44 3.31 14.33 16.24
C VAL A 44 3.08 12.95 16.84
N GLN A 45 1.88 12.68 17.37
CA GLN A 45 1.53 11.36 17.90
C GLN A 45 1.61 10.27 16.83
N LEU A 46 1.10 10.54 15.62
CA LEU A 46 1.17 9.61 14.49
C LEU A 46 2.62 9.34 14.07
N ARG A 47 3.48 10.36 14.01
CA ARG A 47 4.91 10.21 13.75
C ARG A 47 5.58 9.37 14.82
N ASN A 48 5.27 9.59 16.10
CA ASN A 48 5.81 8.83 17.22
C ASN A 48 5.43 7.35 17.17
N LYS A 49 4.17 7.02 16.84
CA LYS A 49 3.78 5.60 16.64
C LYS A 49 4.44 4.98 15.42
N THR A 50 4.60 5.75 14.34
CA THR A 50 5.30 5.28 13.14
C THR A 50 6.79 5.02 13.43
N THR A 51 7.46 5.88 14.19
CA THR A 51 8.87 5.67 14.58
C THR A 51 9.01 4.50 15.56
N GLN A 52 8.08 4.32 16.49
CA GLN A 52 8.02 3.17 17.40
C GLN A 52 7.90 1.85 16.63
N ALA A 53 6.97 1.77 15.66
CA ALA A 53 6.80 0.60 14.79
C ALA A 53 8.08 0.30 13.98
N ARG A 54 8.70 1.32 13.39
CA ARG A 54 9.96 1.17 12.63
C ARG A 54 11.11 0.68 13.51
N ARG A 55 11.27 1.23 14.72
CA ARG A 55 12.32 0.80 15.66
C ARG A 55 12.12 -0.65 16.07
N TYR A 56 10.88 -1.02 16.39
CA TYR A 56 10.54 -2.39 16.76
C TYR A 56 10.79 -3.37 15.61
N ALA A 57 10.36 -3.04 14.39
CA ALA A 57 10.62 -3.85 13.19
C ALA A 57 12.13 -4.05 12.94
N LYS A 58 12.95 -2.99 13.08
CA LYS A 58 14.41 -3.11 12.98
C LYS A 58 15.00 -4.03 14.03
N ARG A 59 14.52 -3.95 15.27
CA ARG A 59 14.96 -4.84 16.37
C ARG A 59 14.58 -6.29 16.08
N LEU A 60 13.35 -6.53 15.63
CA LEU A 60 12.88 -7.86 15.26
C LEU A 60 13.69 -8.45 14.11
N ALA A 61 13.97 -7.67 13.06
CA ALA A 61 14.81 -8.09 11.94
C ALA A 61 16.22 -8.49 12.39
N ARG A 62 16.82 -7.73 13.32
CA ARG A 62 18.12 -8.07 13.93
C ARG A 62 18.04 -9.39 14.70
N SER A 63 17.04 -9.56 15.55
CA SER A 63 16.84 -10.81 16.30
C SER A 63 16.74 -12.01 15.36
N ARG A 64 15.85 -11.93 14.36
CA ARG A 64 15.68 -12.98 13.35
C ARG A 64 16.96 -13.27 12.58
N CYS A 65 17.77 -12.25 12.31
CA CYS A 65 19.08 -12.43 11.69
C CYS A 65 20.04 -13.20 12.61
N PHE A 66 20.08 -12.88 13.90
CA PHE A 66 20.88 -13.64 14.86
C PHE A 66 20.40 -15.08 15.00
N ASP A 67 19.10 -15.30 15.11
CA ASP A 67 18.49 -16.63 15.15
C ASP A 67 18.86 -17.43 13.89
N HIS A 68 18.82 -16.79 12.72
CA HIS A 68 19.26 -17.41 11.46
C HIS A 68 20.75 -17.74 11.46
N CYS A 69 21.61 -16.83 11.92
CA CYS A 69 23.05 -17.08 12.05
C CYS A 69 23.36 -18.19 13.08
N ALA A 70 22.55 -18.33 14.12
CA ALA A 70 22.67 -19.40 15.11
C ALA A 70 22.38 -20.79 14.53
N THR A 71 21.71 -20.88 13.37
CA THR A 71 21.53 -22.16 12.64
C THR A 71 22.76 -22.62 11.85
N PHE A 72 23.87 -21.87 11.90
CA PHE A 72 25.09 -22.24 11.20
C PHE A 72 25.97 -23.14 12.06
N ASP A 73 25.97 -24.43 11.74
CA ASP A 73 26.90 -25.42 12.30
C ASP A 73 28.08 -25.70 11.34
N GLU A 74 29.03 -26.53 11.76
CA GLU A 74 30.17 -27.00 10.93
C GLU A 74 29.72 -27.67 9.62
N ARG A 75 28.50 -28.23 9.60
CA ARG A 75 27.88 -28.83 8.42
C ARG A 75 27.30 -27.83 7.43
N THR A 76 27.33 -26.53 7.75
CA THR A 76 26.77 -25.49 6.90
C THR A 76 27.63 -25.30 5.65
N GLY A 77 27.11 -25.75 4.51
CA GLY A 77 27.82 -25.62 3.23
C GLY A 77 28.18 -24.17 2.88
N THR A 78 29.35 -23.98 2.29
CA THR A 78 29.90 -22.67 1.87
C THR A 78 28.95 -21.86 0.99
N ARG A 79 28.14 -22.54 0.15
CA ARG A 79 27.11 -21.90 -0.69
C ARG A 79 26.05 -21.16 0.14
N LYS A 80 25.58 -21.75 1.25
CA LYS A 80 24.57 -21.15 2.14
C LYS A 80 25.16 -19.91 2.84
N LEU A 81 26.39 -20.02 3.35
CA LEU A 81 27.14 -18.90 3.95
C LEU A 81 27.36 -17.74 2.97
N TRP A 82 27.74 -18.04 1.72
CA TRP A 82 27.91 -17.00 0.70
C TRP A 82 26.60 -16.30 0.33
N TYR A 83 25.49 -17.03 0.31
CA TYR A 83 24.17 -16.47 0.04
C TYR A 83 23.74 -15.53 1.17
N THR A 84 23.89 -15.95 2.43
CA THR A 84 23.50 -15.16 3.60
C THR A 84 24.38 -13.92 3.74
N HIS A 85 25.69 -14.05 3.52
CA HIS A 85 26.63 -12.92 3.47
C HIS A 85 26.26 -11.90 2.39
N ARG A 86 25.93 -12.33 1.17
CA ARG A 86 25.47 -11.43 0.10
C ARG A 86 24.15 -10.73 0.46
N SER A 87 23.24 -11.44 1.11
CA SER A 87 21.99 -10.88 1.63
C SER A 87 22.25 -9.78 2.67
N LEU A 88 23.21 -9.99 3.58
CA LEU A 88 23.59 -9.02 4.61
C LEU A 88 24.23 -7.75 4.04
N ILE A 89 25.04 -7.88 3.00
CA ILE A 89 25.68 -6.73 2.33
C ILE A 89 24.71 -6.01 1.38
N GLY A 90 23.49 -6.54 1.17
CA GLY A 90 22.54 -6.00 0.20
C GLY A 90 22.99 -6.19 -1.25
N LYS A 91 23.98 -7.05 -1.49
CA LYS A 91 24.47 -7.45 -2.83
C LYS A 91 23.71 -8.69 -3.31
N THR A 92 22.40 -8.69 -3.12
CA THR A 92 21.54 -9.72 -3.70
C THR A 92 21.46 -9.48 -5.20
N LYS A 93 21.96 -10.41 -6.00
CA LYS A 93 21.73 -10.38 -7.45
C LYS A 93 20.22 -10.47 -7.66
N THR A 94 19.63 -9.46 -8.31
CA THR A 94 18.27 -9.57 -8.81
C THR A 94 18.22 -10.78 -9.75
N PRO A 95 17.26 -11.71 -9.58
CA PRO A 95 17.12 -12.80 -10.52
C PRO A 95 16.81 -12.20 -11.88
N ASN A 96 17.77 -12.27 -12.81
CA ASN A 96 17.55 -11.83 -14.18
C ASN A 96 16.93 -12.99 -14.96
N THR A 97 15.71 -13.34 -14.56
CA THR A 97 14.99 -14.51 -15.05
C THR A 97 14.82 -14.44 -16.57
N ALA A 98 14.46 -13.28 -17.11
CA ALA A 98 14.32 -13.08 -18.56
C ALA A 98 15.63 -13.31 -19.31
N ARG A 99 16.76 -12.77 -18.85
CA ARG A 99 18.07 -13.00 -19.49
C ARG A 99 18.52 -14.44 -19.36
N ASN A 100 18.27 -15.08 -18.22
CA ASN A 100 18.63 -16.48 -18.01
C ASN A 100 17.81 -17.40 -18.91
N ILE A 101 16.49 -17.15 -19.06
CA ILE A 101 15.64 -17.89 -19.99
C ILE A 101 16.13 -17.69 -21.42
N ARG A 102 16.42 -16.44 -21.83
CA ARG A 102 16.97 -16.13 -23.16
C ARG A 102 18.26 -16.88 -23.46
N LEU A 103 19.16 -16.99 -22.47
CA LEU A 103 20.42 -17.73 -22.61
C LEU A 103 20.19 -19.25 -22.71
N VAL A 104 19.16 -19.78 -22.06
CA VAL A 104 18.80 -21.21 -22.14
C VAL A 104 18.10 -21.55 -23.45
N THR A 105 17.26 -20.64 -23.97
CA THR A 105 16.52 -20.84 -25.23
C THR A 105 17.30 -20.46 -26.49
N ASP A 106 18.50 -19.87 -26.34
CA ASP A 106 19.35 -19.36 -27.43
C ASP A 106 18.60 -18.47 -28.43
N GLN A 107 17.63 -17.70 -27.93
CA GLN A 107 16.80 -16.82 -28.76
C GLN A 107 17.40 -15.42 -28.85
N MET A 108 17.26 -14.80 -30.03
CA MET A 108 17.52 -13.36 -30.18
C MET A 108 16.55 -12.54 -29.34
N SER A 109 16.97 -11.32 -28.94
CA SER A 109 16.22 -10.49 -28.00
C SER A 109 14.81 -10.15 -28.47
N GLU A 110 14.63 -9.96 -29.78
CA GLU A 110 13.34 -9.63 -30.40
C GLU A 110 12.39 -10.83 -30.38
N GLN A 111 12.88 -12.01 -30.73
CA GLN A 111 12.10 -13.26 -30.70
C GLN A 111 11.63 -13.63 -29.28
N PHE A 112 12.48 -13.39 -28.27
CA PHE A 112 12.11 -13.58 -26.87
C PHE A 112 11.02 -12.59 -26.44
N GLN A 113 11.09 -11.35 -26.90
CA GLN A 113 10.06 -10.34 -26.58
C GLN A 113 8.72 -10.69 -27.21
N GLU A 114 8.69 -11.13 -28.46
CA GLU A 114 7.46 -11.54 -29.14
C GLU A 114 6.82 -12.76 -28.47
N THR A 115 7.63 -13.78 -28.17
CA THR A 115 7.13 -14.98 -27.46
C THR A 115 6.65 -14.65 -26.05
N ALA A 116 7.36 -13.82 -25.31
CA ALA A 116 6.92 -13.35 -23.99
C ALA A 116 5.66 -12.48 -24.09
N ALA A 117 5.58 -11.57 -25.08
CA ALA A 117 4.40 -10.74 -25.31
C ALA A 117 3.18 -11.60 -25.63
N ASN A 118 3.32 -12.60 -26.49
CA ASN A 118 2.23 -13.52 -26.80
C ASN A 118 1.81 -14.38 -25.60
N ALA A 119 2.76 -14.78 -24.74
CA ALA A 119 2.48 -15.60 -23.56
C ALA A 119 1.83 -14.81 -22.41
N PHE A 120 2.29 -13.58 -22.14
CA PHE A 120 1.80 -12.76 -21.02
C PHE A 120 0.67 -11.81 -21.43
N PHE A 121 0.62 -11.41 -22.69
CA PHE A 121 -0.33 -10.44 -23.23
C PHE A 121 -0.94 -10.97 -24.53
N SER A 122 -1.62 -12.11 -24.45
CA SER A 122 -2.35 -12.67 -25.58
C SER A 122 -3.37 -11.64 -26.10
N GLN A 123 -3.09 -11.04 -27.26
CA GLN A 123 -4.04 -10.14 -27.88
C GLN A 123 -5.22 -10.97 -28.41
N PRO A 124 -6.47 -10.56 -28.17
CA PRO A 124 -7.61 -11.22 -28.78
C PRO A 124 -7.49 -11.13 -30.31
N ALA A 125 -7.82 -12.21 -31.01
CA ALA A 125 -7.77 -12.28 -32.49
C ALA A 125 -8.67 -11.22 -33.17
N ILE A 126 -9.64 -10.68 -32.43
CA ILE A 126 -10.56 -9.64 -32.87
C ILE A 126 -10.14 -8.34 -32.19
N ARG A 127 -9.72 -7.35 -32.98
CA ARG A 127 -9.53 -5.99 -32.45
C ARG A 127 -10.86 -5.49 -31.91
N PRO A 128 -10.96 -5.08 -30.64
CA PRO A 128 -12.17 -4.46 -30.11
C PRO A 128 -12.51 -3.21 -30.93
N TYR A 129 -13.81 -2.98 -31.14
CA TYR A 129 -14.29 -1.82 -31.88
C TYR A 129 -13.78 -0.51 -31.22
N PRO A 130 -13.32 0.48 -32.00
CA PRO A 130 -12.76 1.74 -31.48
C PRO A 130 -13.69 2.48 -30.52
N SER A 131 -15.01 2.32 -30.69
CA SER A 131 -16.05 2.95 -29.87
C SER A 131 -16.07 2.49 -28.40
N LEU A 132 -15.40 1.39 -28.05
CA LEU A 132 -15.27 0.95 -26.66
C LEU A 132 -14.33 1.84 -25.82
N TYR A 133 -13.48 2.64 -26.48
CA TYR A 133 -12.50 3.51 -25.84
C TYR A 133 -12.81 5.00 -26.01
N GLU A 134 -13.95 5.35 -26.62
CA GLU A 134 -14.41 6.72 -26.62
C GLU A 134 -14.76 7.13 -25.18
N LEU A 135 -13.95 8.02 -24.61
CA LEU A 135 -14.29 8.69 -23.37
C LEU A 135 -15.61 9.42 -23.59
N GLN A 136 -16.66 8.97 -22.90
CA GLN A 136 -17.87 9.75 -22.78
C GLN A 136 -17.50 11.08 -22.11
N THR A 137 -17.55 12.18 -22.88
CA THR A 137 -17.46 13.51 -22.29
C THR A 137 -18.65 13.66 -21.35
N PRO A 138 -18.43 14.06 -20.08
CA PRO A 138 -19.56 14.33 -19.21
C PRO A 138 -20.38 15.45 -19.86
N GLY A 139 -21.64 15.16 -20.18
CA GLY A 139 -22.53 16.17 -20.73
C GLY A 139 -22.60 17.36 -19.79
N ASN A 140 -22.18 18.53 -20.26
CA ASN A 140 -22.18 19.80 -19.53
C ASN A 140 -23.61 20.31 -19.15
N SER A 141 -24.62 19.46 -19.17
CA SER A 141 -26.03 19.85 -19.05
C SER A 141 -26.48 20.20 -17.64
N LYS A 142 -25.63 20.06 -16.61
CA LYS A 142 -25.98 20.33 -15.20
C LYS A 142 -25.30 21.53 -14.57
N CYS A 143 -24.28 22.12 -15.20
CA CYS A 143 -23.57 23.25 -14.59
C CYS A 143 -24.25 24.61 -14.83
N ASP A 144 -25.07 24.74 -15.88
CA ASP A 144 -25.78 25.98 -16.23
C ASP A 144 -27.31 25.89 -16.01
N ALA A 145 -27.79 24.87 -15.29
CA ALA A 145 -29.21 24.75 -14.97
C ALA A 145 -29.58 25.77 -13.88
N PRO A 146 -30.69 26.53 -14.02
CA PRO A 146 -31.16 27.40 -12.96
C PRO A 146 -31.49 26.58 -11.72
N PHE A 147 -31.12 27.09 -10.54
CA PHE A 147 -31.35 26.41 -9.26
C PHE A 147 -32.82 26.05 -9.08
N THR A 148 -33.05 24.83 -8.63
CA THR A 148 -34.39 24.33 -8.33
C THR A 148 -34.84 24.90 -6.99
N MET A 149 -36.13 25.19 -6.82
CA MET A 149 -36.64 25.79 -5.57
C MET A 149 -36.31 24.94 -4.32
N GLN A 150 -36.23 23.62 -4.49
CA GLN A 150 -35.83 22.68 -3.43
C GLN A 150 -34.37 22.84 -3.00
N GLU A 151 -33.47 23.17 -3.95
CA GLU A 151 -32.05 23.41 -3.66
C GLU A 151 -31.88 24.71 -2.87
N LEU A 152 -32.70 25.72 -3.19
CA LEU A 152 -32.73 26.99 -2.45
C LEU A 152 -33.25 26.81 -1.02
N THR A 153 -34.30 26.02 -0.80
CA THR A 153 -34.81 25.74 0.56
C THR A 153 -33.78 24.96 1.39
N LEU A 154 -33.12 23.97 0.81
CA LEU A 154 -32.06 23.22 1.49
C LEU A 154 -30.86 24.09 1.85
N ALA A 155 -30.50 25.05 0.98
CA ALA A 155 -29.43 26.00 1.28
C ALA A 155 -29.79 26.91 2.47
N LEU A 156 -31.02 27.42 2.54
CA LEU A 156 -31.50 28.24 3.66
C LEU A 156 -31.52 27.46 4.98
N ASP A 157 -31.97 26.20 4.95
CA ASP A 157 -31.97 25.35 6.14
C ASP A 157 -30.53 25.09 6.63
N SER A 158 -29.60 24.84 5.71
CA SER A 158 -28.18 24.64 6.06
C SER A 158 -27.50 25.89 6.65
N MET A 159 -27.95 27.09 6.27
CA MET A 159 -27.47 28.34 6.86
C MET A 159 -27.98 28.52 8.30
N ASN A 160 -29.21 28.08 8.59
CA ASN A 160 -29.80 28.17 9.92
C ASN A 160 -29.18 27.18 10.92
N GLU A 161 -28.68 26.03 10.44
CA GLU A 161 -28.04 25.01 11.29
C GLU A 161 -26.62 25.40 11.77
N CYS A 162 -25.93 26.35 11.10
CA CYS A 162 -24.54 26.72 11.41
C CYS A 162 -24.32 28.19 11.84
N SER A 163 -25.38 28.98 12.01
CA SER A 163 -25.21 30.40 12.39
C SER A 163 -25.16 30.58 13.91
N ALA A 164 -24.01 31.01 14.42
CA ALA A 164 -23.93 31.63 15.75
C ALA A 164 -24.68 32.98 15.74
N PRO A 165 -25.42 33.33 16.80
CA PRO A 165 -26.27 34.53 16.82
C PRO A 165 -25.44 35.81 16.65
N ALA A 166 -25.81 36.62 15.66
CA ALA A 166 -25.23 37.92 15.40
C ALA A 166 -25.67 38.94 16.47
N TYR A 167 -24.74 39.83 16.84
CA TYR A 167 -24.89 40.91 17.82
C TYR A 167 -26.08 41.82 17.52
N THR A 168 -26.94 42.02 18.51
CA THR A 168 -27.94 43.10 18.55
C THR A 168 -27.27 44.40 19.04
N TYR A 169 -27.19 45.43 18.20
CA TYR A 169 -27.01 46.80 18.66
C TYR A 169 -28.37 47.50 18.66
N SER A 170 -28.79 47.90 19.85
CA SER A 170 -29.87 48.86 20.16
C SER A 170 -29.41 50.28 19.94
#